data_AF-A0A536NML4-F1
#
_entry.id   AF-A0A536NML4-F1
#
_cell.length_a   1.000
_cell.length_b   1.000
_cell.length_c   1.000
_cell.angle_alpha   90.00
_cell.angle_beta   90.00
_cell.angle_gamma   90.00
#
_symmetry.space_group_name_H-M   'P 1'
#
loop_
_entity.id
_entity.type
_entity.pdbx_description
1 polymer ?
#
loop_
_entity_poly.entity_id
_entity_poly.type
_entity_poly.pdbx_seq_one_letter_code
_entity_poly.pdbx_strand_id
1 'polypeptide(L)'
;MSRDGTSRFRESGEGWLGAIHQQAATVFMTANGGATWQTIELFATFGSDYYDATVRLIPGTAVVAFVSDAGGRPLGAFMSSDGGDSWTGLAFPPVGGASPGELTFVDADHWWLFDSGSVYTTDDSGRSWLYLHDLAFVSSSWTSVTAGAIDQRHAWWALTSAANSEVGALAMTSDGGENWGMVNAPQP
;
A
#
# COMPACT_ATOMS: atom_id res chain seq x y z
N MET A 1 -6.89 9.20 14.79
CA MET A 1 -6.67 9.11 13.33
C MET A 1 -8.00 9.37 12.65
N SER A 2 -8.07 10.32 11.73
CA SER A 2 -9.28 10.50 10.92
C SER A 2 -9.48 9.24 10.06
N ARG A 3 -10.71 8.74 10.01
CA ARG A 3 -11.12 7.61 9.17
C ARG A 3 -11.55 8.19 7.82
N ASP A 4 -10.58 8.66 7.04
CA ASP A 4 -10.86 9.27 5.75
C ASP A 4 -10.91 8.19 4.68
N GLY A 5 -12.09 7.95 4.11
CA GLY A 5 -12.22 7.14 2.91
C GLY A 5 -11.40 7.77 1.79
N THR A 6 -10.52 6.99 1.16
CA THR A 6 -9.66 7.51 0.11
C THR A 6 -10.39 7.53 -1.23
N SER A 7 -10.40 8.67 -1.91
CA SER A 7 -10.77 8.74 -3.32
C SER A 7 -9.52 8.73 -4.21
N ARG A 8 -9.60 8.07 -5.36
CA ARG A 8 -8.56 8.06 -6.39
C ARG A 8 -9.20 8.13 -7.77
N PHE A 9 -8.60 8.91 -8.67
CA PHE A 9 -9.08 9.08 -10.04
C PHE A 9 -7.96 8.85 -11.04
N ARG A 10 -8.32 8.35 -12.21
CA ARG A 10 -7.50 8.37 -13.42
C ARG A 10 -7.85 9.62 -14.24
N GLU A 11 -6.95 10.00 -15.14
CA GLU A 11 -7.20 11.12 -16.07
C GLU A 11 -8.42 10.88 -16.98
N SER A 12 -8.81 9.62 -17.21
CA SER A 12 -10.00 9.25 -17.98
C SER A 12 -11.32 9.66 -17.34
N GLY A 13 -11.31 10.06 -16.06
CA GLY A 13 -12.52 10.29 -15.26
C GLY A 13 -13.03 9.04 -14.54
N GLU A 14 -12.39 7.88 -14.74
CA GLU A 14 -12.59 6.71 -13.87
C GLU A 14 -12.14 7.07 -12.43
N GLY A 15 -13.00 6.82 -11.46
CA GLY A 15 -12.76 7.13 -10.06
C GLY A 15 -13.25 6.04 -9.13
N TRP A 16 -12.55 5.90 -8.02
CA TRP A 16 -12.80 4.90 -6.99
C TRP A 16 -12.80 5.56 -5.62
N LEU A 17 -13.73 5.13 -4.77
CA LEU A 17 -13.83 5.57 -3.38
C LEU A 17 -14.06 4.36 -2.49
N GLY A 18 -13.26 4.22 -1.44
CA GLY A 18 -13.52 3.26 -0.37
C GLY A 18 -14.62 3.77 0.57
N ALA A 19 -15.60 2.92 0.87
CA ALA A 19 -16.64 3.26 1.83
C ALA A 19 -16.18 2.95 3.26
N ILE A 20 -16.57 3.78 4.21
CA ILE A 20 -16.30 3.58 5.63
C ILE A 20 -17.60 3.24 6.37
N HIS A 21 -17.47 2.44 7.41
CA HIS A 21 -18.52 2.05 8.34
C HIS A 21 -19.75 1.45 7.64
N GLN A 22 -19.50 0.52 6.72
CA GLN A 22 -20.54 -0.19 5.98
C GLN A 22 -20.76 -1.59 6.53
N GLN A 23 -21.99 -2.11 6.42
CA GLN A 23 -22.32 -3.48 6.85
C GLN A 23 -21.68 -4.57 5.96
N ALA A 24 -21.18 -4.18 4.79
CA ALA A 24 -20.37 -5.00 3.89
C ALA A 24 -19.16 -4.20 3.40
N ALA A 25 -18.08 -4.89 3.06
CA ALA A 25 -16.93 -4.24 2.43
C ALA A 25 -17.34 -3.66 1.07
N THR A 26 -17.33 -2.33 0.97
CA THR A 26 -17.96 -1.62 -0.15
C THR A 26 -17.00 -0.61 -0.75
N VAL A 27 -16.99 -0.53 -2.08
CA VAL A 27 -16.34 0.54 -2.83
C VAL A 27 -17.36 1.20 -3.76
N PHE A 28 -17.15 2.47 -4.08
CA PHE A 28 -17.90 3.17 -5.11
C PHE A 28 -17.02 3.39 -6.33
N MET A 29 -17.58 3.18 -7.50
CA MET A 29 -16.93 3.40 -8.79
C MET A 29 -17.69 4.47 -9.59
N THR A 30 -16.96 5.33 -10.27
CA THR A 30 -17.50 6.24 -11.28
C THR A 30 -16.70 6.09 -12.57
N ALA A 31 -17.38 6.14 -13.70
CA ALA A 31 -16.75 6.16 -15.03
C ALA A 31 -16.75 7.56 -15.66
N ASN A 32 -17.33 8.56 -15.00
CA ASN A 32 -17.63 9.86 -15.59
C ASN A 32 -17.28 11.04 -14.67
N GLY A 33 -16.12 10.97 -14.02
CA GLY A 33 -15.59 12.06 -13.21
C GLY A 33 -16.42 12.37 -11.96
N GLY A 34 -17.17 11.39 -11.46
CA GLY A 34 -17.99 11.51 -10.26
C GLY A 34 -19.40 12.06 -10.50
N ALA A 35 -19.85 12.19 -11.75
CA ALA A 35 -21.22 12.60 -12.05
C ALA A 35 -22.25 11.54 -11.62
N THR A 36 -21.91 10.26 -11.79
CA THR A 36 -22.69 9.13 -11.26
C THR A 36 -21.77 8.09 -10.63
N TRP A 37 -22.28 7.41 -9.60
CA TRP A 37 -21.54 6.39 -8.86
C TRP A 37 -22.32 5.08 -8.82
N GLN A 38 -21.60 3.98 -9.02
CA GLN A 38 -22.06 2.63 -8.79
C GLN A 38 -21.51 2.14 -7.46
N THR A 39 -22.37 1.51 -6.66
CA THR A 39 -21.97 0.81 -5.42
C THR A 39 -21.57 -0.62 -5.76
N ILE A 40 -20.41 -1.04 -5.28
CA ILE A 40 -19.87 -2.40 -5.47
C ILE A 40 -19.56 -2.98 -4.09
N GLU A 41 -20.33 -4.01 -3.71
CA GLU A 41 -20.01 -4.83 -2.54
C GLU A 41 -18.99 -5.90 -2.94
N LEU A 42 -17.84 -5.92 -2.27
CA LEU A 42 -16.72 -6.78 -2.65
C LEU A 42 -16.97 -8.25 -2.32
N PHE A 43 -17.59 -8.53 -1.17
CA PHE A 43 -17.88 -9.88 -0.68
C PHE A 43 -18.86 -9.86 0.49
N ALA A 44 -19.45 -11.02 0.78
CA ALA A 44 -20.29 -11.23 1.94
C ALA A 44 -19.48 -11.18 3.26
N THR A 45 -20.14 -10.74 4.34
CA THR A 45 -19.54 -10.35 5.62
C THR A 45 -18.62 -11.41 6.25
N PHE A 46 -17.50 -10.97 6.83
CA PHE A 46 -16.53 -11.79 7.58
C PHE A 46 -16.77 -11.80 9.10
N GLY A 47 -18.03 -11.73 9.53
CA GLY A 47 -18.38 -11.77 10.96
C GLY A 47 -18.02 -10.51 11.76
N SER A 48 -17.74 -9.40 11.08
CA SER A 48 -17.74 -8.05 11.68
C SER A 48 -19.03 -7.29 11.34
N ASP A 49 -19.45 -6.41 12.24
CA ASP A 49 -20.64 -5.56 12.07
C ASP A 49 -20.43 -4.45 11.03
N TYR A 50 -19.19 -3.94 10.93
CA TYR A 50 -18.84 -2.86 10.01
C TYR A 50 -17.44 -3.04 9.41
N TYR A 51 -17.31 -2.57 8.17
CA TYR A 51 -16.11 -2.61 7.36
C TYR A 51 -15.75 -1.20 6.88
N ASP A 52 -14.45 -0.95 6.83
CA ASP A 52 -13.86 0.21 6.18
C ASP A 52 -13.05 -0.29 4.97
N ALA A 53 -13.19 0.41 3.85
CA ALA A 53 -12.42 0.16 2.64
C ALA A 53 -11.58 1.39 2.27
N THR A 54 -10.37 1.14 1.80
CA THR A 54 -9.45 2.12 1.22
C THR A 54 -9.03 1.63 -0.15
N VAL A 55 -8.94 2.51 -1.14
CA VAL A 55 -8.63 2.13 -2.52
C VAL A 55 -7.35 2.79 -3.01
N ARG A 56 -6.58 2.04 -3.79
CA ARG A 56 -5.41 2.54 -4.52
C ARG A 56 -5.46 2.07 -5.96
N LEU A 57 -4.95 2.91 -6.86
CA LEU A 57 -4.88 2.58 -8.28
C LEU A 57 -3.49 2.05 -8.59
N ILE A 58 -3.45 0.93 -9.31
CA ILE A 58 -2.26 0.44 -9.97
C ILE A 58 -2.13 1.23 -11.29
N PRO A 59 -0.95 1.78 -11.60
CA PRO A 59 -0.72 2.52 -12.84
C PRO A 59 -1.17 1.75 -14.07
N GLY A 60 -2.08 2.34 -14.85
CA GLY A 60 -2.50 1.85 -16.17
C GLY A 60 -3.40 0.59 -16.21
N THR A 61 -3.65 -0.10 -15.09
CA THR A 61 -4.27 -1.44 -15.17
C THR A 61 -5.44 -1.67 -14.22
N ALA A 62 -5.20 -1.60 -12.91
CA ALA A 62 -6.09 -2.21 -11.91
C ALA A 62 -6.33 -1.32 -10.70
N VAL A 63 -7.26 -1.72 -9.84
CA VAL A 63 -7.57 -1.11 -8.55
C VAL A 63 -7.38 -2.15 -7.45
N VAL A 64 -6.83 -1.72 -6.31
CA VAL A 64 -6.73 -2.53 -5.09
C VAL A 64 -7.56 -1.89 -4.00
N ALA A 65 -8.45 -2.67 -3.40
CA ALA A 65 -9.22 -2.32 -2.23
C ALA A 65 -8.66 -3.04 -1.00
N PHE A 66 -8.25 -2.28 0.01
CA PHE A 66 -7.83 -2.77 1.31
C PHE A 66 -9.02 -2.66 2.26
N VAL A 67 -9.32 -3.75 2.97
CA VAL A 67 -10.49 -3.84 3.85
C VAL A 67 -10.04 -4.08 5.27
N SER A 68 -10.63 -3.34 6.21
CA SER A 68 -10.45 -3.52 7.65
C SER A 68 -11.80 -3.62 8.38
N ASP A 69 -11.80 -4.19 9.57
CA ASP A 69 -12.97 -4.15 10.45
C ASP A 69 -13.16 -2.78 11.13
N ALA A 70 -14.23 -2.62 11.89
CA ALA A 70 -14.55 -1.40 12.64
C ALA A 70 -13.45 -0.95 13.62
N GLY A 71 -12.55 -1.85 14.03
CA GLY A 71 -11.40 -1.58 14.88
C GLY A 71 -10.14 -1.18 14.11
N GLY A 72 -10.20 -1.17 12.77
CA GLY A 72 -9.05 -0.89 11.91
C GLY A 72 -8.13 -2.09 11.70
N ARG A 73 -8.52 -3.30 12.15
CA ARG A 73 -7.72 -4.50 11.90
C ARG A 73 -7.83 -4.87 10.41
N PRO A 74 -6.72 -5.02 9.68
CA PRO A 74 -6.75 -5.47 8.30
C PRO A 74 -7.41 -6.85 8.18
N LEU A 75 -8.33 -6.98 7.23
CA LEU A 75 -9.01 -8.24 6.89
C LEU A 75 -8.51 -8.82 5.58
N GLY A 76 -8.01 -7.98 4.67
CA GLY A 76 -7.42 -8.40 3.42
C GLY A 76 -7.32 -7.26 2.40
N ALA A 77 -6.74 -7.57 1.24
CA ALA A 77 -6.85 -6.72 0.07
C ALA A 77 -7.33 -7.52 -1.14
N PHE A 78 -7.99 -6.82 -2.04
CA PHE A 78 -8.69 -7.38 -3.18
C PHE A 78 -8.36 -6.52 -4.39
N MET A 79 -8.06 -7.16 -5.51
CA MET A 79 -7.72 -6.49 -6.76
C MET A 79 -8.78 -6.76 -7.82
N SER A 80 -9.13 -5.71 -8.57
CA SER A 80 -9.90 -5.81 -9.81
C SER A 80 -9.10 -5.21 -10.95
N SER A 81 -9.07 -5.92 -12.08
CA SER A 81 -8.47 -5.47 -13.35
C SER A 81 -9.51 -5.30 -14.47
N ASP A 82 -10.80 -5.40 -14.13
CA ASP A 82 -11.94 -5.38 -15.06
C ASP A 82 -12.98 -4.32 -14.69
N GLY A 83 -12.53 -3.19 -14.10
CA GLY A 83 -13.41 -2.08 -13.76
C GLY A 83 -14.35 -2.35 -12.58
N GLY A 84 -14.05 -3.37 -11.77
CA GLY A 84 -14.82 -3.75 -10.58
C GLY A 84 -15.82 -4.87 -10.78
N ASP A 85 -15.90 -5.43 -11.99
CA ASP A 85 -16.82 -6.54 -12.30
C ASP A 85 -16.45 -7.80 -11.51
N SER A 86 -15.15 -8.04 -11.30
CA SER A 86 -14.67 -9.11 -10.43
C SER A 86 -13.48 -8.68 -9.57
N TRP A 87 -13.39 -9.30 -8.40
CA TRP A 87 -12.36 -9.03 -7.40
C TRP A 87 -11.69 -10.32 -6.96
N THR A 88 -10.36 -10.33 -6.95
CA THR A 88 -9.56 -11.46 -6.49
C THR A 88 -8.77 -11.05 -5.26
N GLY A 89 -8.75 -11.91 -4.22
CA GLY A 89 -7.94 -11.66 -3.03
C GLY A 89 -6.45 -11.65 -3.33
N LEU A 90 -5.73 -10.69 -2.77
CA LEU A 90 -4.27 -10.64 -2.79
C LEU A 90 -3.70 -11.28 -1.53
N ALA A 91 -2.72 -12.17 -1.71
CA ALA A 91 -1.94 -12.71 -0.62
C ALA A 91 -0.70 -11.83 -0.44
N PHE A 92 -0.58 -11.19 0.72
CA PHE A 92 0.65 -10.53 1.11
C PHE A 92 1.58 -11.50 1.86
N PRO A 93 2.89 -11.20 1.91
CA PRO A 93 3.80 -11.89 2.83
C PRO A 93 3.25 -11.87 4.27
N PRO A 94 3.71 -12.76 5.16
CA PRO A 94 3.30 -12.79 6.57
C PRO A 94 3.92 -11.63 7.36
N VAL A 95 3.60 -10.40 6.94
CA VAL A 95 3.90 -9.14 7.60
C VAL A 95 2.87 -8.88 8.70
N GLY A 96 3.12 -7.90 9.58
CA GLY A 96 2.24 -7.51 10.71
C GLY A 96 0.84 -6.98 10.32
N GLY A 97 0.38 -7.29 9.11
CA GLY A 97 -0.76 -6.72 8.41
C GLY A 97 -0.28 -5.66 7.43
N ALA A 98 -0.14 -6.02 6.15
CA ALA A 98 0.26 -5.06 5.11
C ALA A 98 -0.71 -3.87 5.11
N SER A 99 -0.20 -2.69 5.46
CA SER A 99 -1.00 -1.47 5.38
C SER A 99 -0.95 -0.91 3.96
N PRO A 100 -2.00 -0.21 3.49
CA PRO A 100 -1.98 0.42 2.17
C PRO A 100 -0.82 1.40 1.96
N GLY A 101 -0.28 1.98 3.05
CA GLY A 101 0.81 2.97 3.01
C GLY A 101 2.20 2.38 2.84
N GLU A 102 2.37 1.09 3.13
CA GLU A 102 3.65 0.38 3.04
C GLU A 102 3.91 -0.21 1.65
N LEU A 103 2.88 -0.27 0.82
CA LEU A 103 2.94 -0.77 -0.55
C LEU A 103 3.24 0.37 -1.55
N THR A 104 4.14 0.16 -2.49
CA THR A 104 4.39 1.10 -3.61
C THR A 104 4.23 0.37 -4.94
N PHE A 105 3.33 0.85 -5.79
CA PHE A 105 3.18 0.39 -7.16
C PHE A 105 4.12 1.19 -8.05
N VAL A 106 5.15 0.55 -8.62
CA VAL A 106 6.03 1.20 -9.62
C VAL A 106 5.34 1.17 -10.98
N ASP A 107 4.83 0.00 -11.35
CA ASP A 107 4.05 -0.20 -12.57
C ASP A 107 2.96 -1.28 -12.35
N ALA A 108 2.43 -1.83 -13.44
CA ALA A 108 1.38 -2.84 -13.41
C ALA A 108 1.78 -4.11 -12.64
N ASP A 109 3.03 -4.53 -12.76
CA ASP A 109 3.49 -5.85 -12.32
C ASP A 109 4.55 -5.78 -11.23
N HIS A 110 5.28 -4.66 -11.14
CA HIS A 110 6.43 -4.53 -10.25
C HIS A 110 6.13 -3.63 -9.06
N TRP A 111 6.04 -4.22 -7.86
CA TRP A 111 5.68 -3.48 -6.64
C TRP A 111 6.67 -3.74 -5.52
N TRP A 112 6.68 -2.84 -4.55
CA TRP A 112 7.50 -2.92 -3.34
C TRP A 112 6.61 -2.87 -2.11
N LEU A 113 6.90 -3.70 -1.12
CA LEU A 113 6.28 -3.67 0.20
C LEU A 113 7.37 -3.50 1.25
N PHE A 114 7.22 -2.46 2.06
CA PHE A 114 8.14 -2.11 3.14
C PHE A 114 7.43 -2.30 4.49
N ASP A 115 7.80 -3.32 5.28
CA ASP A 115 7.21 -3.55 6.60
C ASP A 115 8.31 -3.59 7.66
N SER A 116 8.28 -2.67 8.62
CA SER A 116 9.10 -2.77 9.85
C SER A 116 10.61 -3.04 9.63
N GLY A 117 11.16 -2.60 8.49
CA GLY A 117 12.55 -2.82 8.10
C GLY A 117 12.77 -4.00 7.12
N SER A 118 11.78 -4.84 6.91
CA SER A 118 11.75 -5.88 5.86
C SER A 118 11.38 -5.28 4.50
N VAL A 119 12.02 -5.78 3.45
CA VAL A 119 11.72 -5.43 2.06
C VAL A 119 11.21 -6.66 1.31
N TYR A 120 10.08 -6.50 0.64
CA TYR A 120 9.53 -7.47 -0.31
C TYR A 120 9.28 -6.82 -1.66
N THR A 121 9.49 -7.57 -2.73
CA THR A 121 9.16 -7.15 -4.09
C THR A 121 8.29 -8.20 -4.77
N THR A 122 7.56 -7.79 -5.79
CA THR A 122 6.81 -8.66 -6.69
C THR A 122 7.08 -8.22 -8.12
N ASP A 123 7.13 -9.19 -9.04
CA ASP A 123 7.26 -8.97 -10.49
C ASP A 123 6.04 -9.54 -11.25
N ASP A 124 4.96 -9.88 -10.53
CA ASP A 124 3.79 -10.58 -11.07
C ASP A 124 2.45 -10.05 -10.52
N SER A 125 2.36 -8.74 -10.32
CA SER A 125 1.17 -8.04 -9.80
C SER A 125 0.75 -8.54 -8.41
N GLY A 126 1.73 -8.87 -7.55
CA GLY A 126 1.48 -9.30 -6.17
C GLY A 126 0.93 -10.72 -6.03
N ARG A 127 1.03 -11.56 -7.07
CA ARG A 127 0.66 -12.99 -7.01
C ARG A 127 1.69 -13.79 -6.22
N SER A 128 2.95 -13.40 -6.32
CA SER A 128 4.06 -13.90 -5.51
C SER A 128 4.97 -12.75 -5.07
N TRP A 129 5.66 -12.97 -3.96
CA TRP A 129 6.52 -11.97 -3.33
C TRP A 129 7.88 -12.56 -3.04
N LEU A 130 8.93 -11.88 -3.47
CA LEU A 130 10.31 -12.14 -3.10
C LEU A 130 10.64 -11.39 -1.82
N TYR A 131 11.03 -12.11 -0.78
CA TYR A 131 11.65 -11.51 0.40
C TYR A 131 13.14 -11.27 0.12
N LEU A 132 13.59 -10.02 0.25
CA LEU A 132 14.99 -9.67 0.05
C LEU A 132 15.77 -9.83 1.35
N HIS A 133 15.52 -8.96 2.33
CA HIS A 133 16.13 -9.03 3.66
C HIS A 133 15.50 -8.04 4.63
N ASP A 134 15.85 -8.17 5.91
CA ASP A 134 15.66 -7.13 6.91
C ASP A 134 16.83 -6.15 6.88
N LEU A 135 16.51 -4.86 6.98
CA LEU A 135 17.53 -3.81 7.05
C LEU A 135 18.16 -3.82 8.44
N ALA A 136 19.39 -4.31 8.51
CA ALA A 136 20.15 -4.42 9.76
C ALA A 136 20.23 -3.11 10.56
N PHE A 137 20.19 -1.95 9.89
CA PHE A 137 20.25 -0.64 10.56
C PHE A 137 18.97 -0.23 11.31
N VAL A 138 17.81 -0.84 11.02
CA VAL A 138 16.52 -0.53 11.67
C VAL A 138 16.43 -1.12 13.09
N SER A 139 17.50 -1.75 13.59
CA SER A 139 17.42 -2.62 14.79
C SER A 139 18.09 -2.10 16.07
N SER A 140 18.55 -0.84 16.15
CA SER A 140 18.97 -0.24 17.44
C SER A 140 19.27 1.26 17.40
N SER A 141 19.76 1.76 16.26
CA SER A 141 20.22 3.15 16.13
C SER A 141 19.28 4.01 15.29
N TRP A 142 18.44 3.38 14.45
CA TRP A 142 17.53 4.04 13.52
C TRP A 142 16.14 3.44 13.61
N THR A 143 15.13 4.29 13.49
CA THR A 143 13.72 3.94 13.42
C THR A 143 13.19 4.31 12.04
N SER A 144 12.44 3.40 11.43
CA SER A 144 11.73 3.63 10.17
C SER A 144 10.71 4.75 10.33
N VAL A 145 10.68 5.69 9.38
CA VAL A 145 9.65 6.75 9.31
C VAL A 145 8.70 6.48 8.14
N THR A 146 9.24 6.41 6.93
CA THR A 146 8.48 6.13 5.71
C THR A 146 9.43 5.65 4.62
N ALA A 147 8.92 4.88 3.67
CA ALA A 147 9.69 4.33 2.57
C ALA A 147 8.89 4.47 1.26
N GLY A 148 9.60 4.42 0.14
CA GLY A 148 8.98 4.46 -1.18
C GLY A 148 9.93 3.96 -2.26
N ALA A 149 9.34 3.49 -3.35
CA ALA A 149 10.06 3.13 -4.57
C ALA A 149 9.85 4.20 -5.65
N ILE A 150 10.90 4.44 -6.45
CA ILE A 150 10.87 5.30 -7.63
C ILE A 150 10.67 4.43 -8.87
N ASP A 151 11.45 3.35 -8.96
CA ASP A 151 11.34 2.34 -10.00
C ASP A 151 11.72 0.95 -9.46
N GLN A 152 11.85 -0.04 -10.34
CA GLN A 152 12.19 -1.43 -9.96
C GLN A 152 13.58 -1.58 -9.34
N ARG A 153 14.48 -0.62 -9.56
CA ARG A 153 15.86 -0.65 -9.09
C ARG A 153 16.12 0.36 -7.98
N HIS A 154 15.38 1.46 -7.96
CA HIS A 154 15.62 2.58 -7.06
C HIS A 154 14.49 2.73 -6.05
N ALA A 155 14.86 2.65 -4.77
CA ALA A 155 13.97 2.91 -3.66
C ALA A 155 14.72 3.67 -2.55
N TRP A 156 13.95 4.24 -1.64
CA TRP A 156 14.47 5.05 -0.55
C TRP A 156 13.71 4.74 0.75
N TRP A 157 14.37 4.99 1.88
CA TRP A 157 13.81 4.81 3.21
C TRP A 157 14.25 5.96 4.12
N ALA A 158 13.29 6.74 4.60
CA ALA A 158 13.53 7.80 5.57
C ALA A 158 13.58 7.22 6.98
N LEU A 159 14.62 7.59 7.70
CA LEU A 159 14.95 7.08 9.02
C LEU A 159 15.17 8.24 9.99
N THR A 160 14.91 8.00 11.27
CA THR A 160 15.27 8.89 12.36
C THR A 160 16.11 8.16 13.39
N SER A 161 17.05 8.84 14.05
CA SER A 161 17.85 8.20 15.09
C SER A 161 16.95 7.81 16.26
N ALA A 162 17.12 6.58 16.76
CA ALA A 162 16.43 6.09 17.93
C ALA A 162 16.83 6.85 19.22
N ALA A 163 18.01 7.46 19.24
CA ALA A 163 18.52 8.23 20.38
C ALA A 163 18.15 9.72 20.32
N ASN A 164 17.99 10.28 19.12
CA ASN A 164 17.57 11.66 18.90
C ASN A 164 16.74 11.80 17.63
N SER A 165 15.44 12.05 17.77
CA SER A 165 14.52 12.14 16.64
C SER A 165 14.73 13.36 15.73
N GLU A 166 15.57 14.31 16.11
CA GLU A 166 15.97 15.44 15.25
C GLU A 166 17.05 15.05 14.24
N VAL A 167 17.69 13.89 14.41
CA VAL A 167 18.71 13.37 13.50
C VAL A 167 18.06 12.43 12.49
N GLY A 168 17.86 12.91 11.28
CA GLY A 168 17.36 12.12 10.16
C GLY A 168 18.46 11.50 9.29
N ALA A 169 18.14 10.40 8.62
CA ALA A 169 18.96 9.83 7.56
C ALA A 169 18.07 9.26 6.45
N LEU A 170 18.67 9.05 5.27
CA LEU A 170 18.02 8.38 4.15
C LEU A 170 18.84 7.13 3.80
N ALA A 171 18.20 5.97 3.70
CA ALA A 171 18.78 4.82 3.02
C ALA A 171 18.29 4.78 1.58
N MET A 172 19.16 4.43 0.64
CA MET A 172 18.79 4.28 -0.77
C MET A 172 19.37 3.01 -1.37
N THR A 173 18.65 2.44 -2.33
CA THR A 173 19.10 1.34 -3.20
C THR A 173 19.08 1.78 -4.66
N SER A 174 19.91 1.13 -5.49
CA SER A 174 19.95 1.29 -6.95
C SER A 174 20.04 -0.06 -7.68
N ASP A 175 19.85 -1.14 -6.94
CA ASP A 175 19.96 -2.52 -7.39
C ASP A 175 18.75 -3.38 -7.03
N GLY A 176 17.58 -2.75 -6.88
CA GLY A 176 16.34 -3.48 -6.63
C GLY A 176 16.19 -3.94 -5.19
N GLY A 177 16.89 -3.28 -4.26
CA GLY A 177 16.76 -3.52 -2.83
C GLY A 177 17.66 -4.62 -2.31
N GLU A 178 18.55 -5.17 -3.15
CA GLU A 178 19.58 -6.14 -2.73
C GLU A 178 20.60 -5.48 -1.79
N ASN A 179 20.98 -4.23 -2.07
CA ASN A 179 21.88 -3.47 -1.22
C ASN A 179 21.35 -2.06 -0.94
N TRP A 180 21.57 -1.60 0.29
CA TRP A 180 21.15 -0.29 0.77
C TRP A 180 22.33 0.51 1.31
N GLY A 181 22.49 1.74 0.82
CA GLY A 181 23.49 2.68 1.29
C GLY A 181 22.85 3.82 2.08
N MET A 182 23.43 4.16 3.23
CA MET A 182 23.05 5.36 3.99
C MET A 182 23.58 6.61 3.30
N VAL A 183 22.70 7.59 3.13
CA VAL A 183 22.98 8.90 2.56
C VAL A 183 22.60 9.96 3.60
N ASN A 184 23.52 10.87 3.87
CA ASN A 184 23.25 11.99 4.77
C ASN A 184 22.34 12.99 4.07
N ALA A 185 21.20 13.28 4.67
CA ALA A 185 20.42 14.46 4.29
C ALA A 185 21.20 15.72 4.69
N PRO A 186 21.20 16.78 3.86
CA PRO A 186 21.74 18.07 4.26
C PRO A 186 21.07 18.51 5.56
N GLN A 187 21.87 18.98 6.53
CA GLN A 187 21.33 19.65 7.71
C GLN A 187 20.79 21.03 7.28
N PRO A 188 19.62 21.46 7.77
CA PRO A 188 19.09 22.79 7.48
C PRO A 188 19.99 23.93 7.97
#